data_AF-J1I5K6-F1
#
_entry.id   AF-J1I5K6-F1
#
_cell.length_a   1.000
_cell.length_b   1.000
_cell.length_c   1.000
_cell.angle_alpha   90.00
_cell.angle_beta   90.00
_cell.angle_gamma   90.00
#
_symmetry.space_group_name_H-M   'P 1'
#
loop_
_entity.id
_entity.type
_entity.pdbx_description
1 polymer ?
#
loop_
_entity_poly.entity_id
_entity_poly.type
_entity_poly.pdbx_seq_one_letter_code
_entity_poly.pdbx_strand_id
1 'polypeptide(L)'
;MKLKLKLNELEKLPINKFSPMLKNELKKARKKAISPETAVPLALIIDHQFGEETAPLILLGSFTTDWRKWLKDKFKSQKKLMAIGKVYWSEEKESFYFLPEKGGLTQTKYQKAAKKMSKKAAFPLLFAAPLPNEPQTEDNDAADVETSETPSPQTTSSPNSTAEEASAPLSKAEFSQIFRKCVSTLKELRKEAQAAKNKPKEEQLNAWANIFFQLRPLQKEVKLLGKQQLAIKETQQLKLQLHQLIKRLQEHKADLQKHIKAQKQQLNQMITEVNESLKEHGRPPLKTKSA
;
A
#
# COMPACT_ATOMS: atom_id res chain seq x y z
N MET A 1 17.92 4.75 -14.13
CA MET A 1 18.64 3.56 -13.58
C MET A 1 18.64 2.49 -14.66
N LYS A 2 19.79 1.94 -15.08
CA LYS A 2 19.85 0.92 -16.14
C LYS A 2 19.55 -0.48 -15.58
N LEU A 3 18.70 -1.26 -16.26
CA LEU A 3 18.48 -2.66 -15.93
C LEU A 3 19.77 -3.45 -16.16
N LYS A 4 20.31 -4.07 -15.10
CA LYS A 4 21.58 -4.81 -15.19
C LYS A 4 21.45 -6.22 -15.77
N LEU A 5 20.27 -6.84 -15.63
CA LEU A 5 20.01 -8.18 -16.12
C LEU A 5 19.95 -8.15 -17.66
N LYS A 6 20.76 -8.98 -18.32
CA LYS A 6 20.66 -9.16 -19.78
C LYS A 6 19.57 -10.16 -20.11
N LEU A 7 18.95 -10.03 -21.27
CA LEU A 7 17.84 -10.91 -21.68
C LEU A 7 18.28 -12.39 -21.73
N ASN A 8 19.45 -12.67 -22.31
CA ASN A 8 20.01 -14.02 -22.43
C ASN A 8 20.32 -14.68 -21.07
N GLU A 9 20.49 -13.87 -20.01
CA GLU A 9 20.72 -14.36 -18.66
C GLU A 9 19.40 -14.73 -17.98
N LEU A 10 18.29 -14.04 -18.30
CA LEU A 10 16.98 -14.29 -17.70
C LEU A 10 16.49 -15.72 -17.96
N GLU A 11 16.59 -16.21 -19.20
CA GLU A 11 16.05 -17.52 -19.60
C GLU A 11 16.71 -18.70 -18.87
N LYS A 12 17.94 -18.50 -18.38
CA LYS A 12 18.73 -19.52 -17.66
C LYS A 12 18.83 -19.23 -16.16
N LEU A 13 18.17 -18.18 -15.67
CA LEU A 13 18.34 -17.71 -14.30
C LEU A 13 17.47 -18.54 -13.35
N PRO A 14 18.05 -19.29 -12.40
CA PRO A 14 17.25 -19.91 -11.35
C PRO A 14 16.74 -18.86 -10.36
N ILE A 15 15.55 -19.09 -9.80
CA ILE A 15 14.86 -18.14 -8.91
C ILE A 15 15.68 -17.76 -7.66
N ASN A 16 16.50 -18.68 -7.16
CA ASN A 16 17.37 -18.49 -6.00
C ASN A 16 18.46 -17.43 -6.25
N LYS A 17 18.92 -17.29 -7.50
CA LYS A 17 19.87 -16.25 -7.92
C LYS A 17 19.17 -14.92 -8.25
N PHE A 18 17.93 -14.98 -8.71
CA PHE A 18 17.14 -13.80 -9.03
C PHE A 18 16.78 -12.96 -7.78
N SER A 19 16.40 -13.61 -6.67
CA SER A 19 15.90 -12.91 -5.48
C SER A 19 16.93 -11.94 -4.85
N PRO A 20 18.21 -12.31 -4.66
CA PRO A 20 19.24 -11.37 -4.19
C PRO A 20 19.53 -10.23 -5.17
N MET A 21 19.51 -10.50 -6.48
CA MET A 21 19.70 -9.46 -7.51
C MET A 21 18.59 -8.42 -7.43
N LEU A 22 17.33 -8.86 -7.37
CA LEU A 22 16.18 -7.99 -7.22
C LEU A 22 16.31 -7.13 -5.94
N LYS A 23 16.62 -7.73 -4.78
CA LYS A 23 16.81 -7.00 -3.52
C LYS A 23 17.82 -5.85 -3.64
N ASN A 24 18.92 -6.08 -4.36
CA ASN A 24 19.95 -5.05 -4.59
C ASN A 24 19.47 -3.93 -5.52
N GLU A 25 18.70 -4.25 -6.56
CA GLU A 25 18.12 -3.24 -7.45
C GLU A 25 17.05 -2.40 -6.71
N LEU A 26 16.23 -3.02 -5.87
CA LEU A 26 15.23 -2.31 -5.06
C LEU A 26 15.89 -1.36 -4.05
N LYS A 27 16.99 -1.76 -3.40
CA LYS A 27 17.78 -0.86 -2.53
C LYS A 27 18.29 0.37 -3.27
N LYS A 28 18.70 0.22 -4.54
CA LYS A 28 19.14 1.34 -5.38
C LYS A 28 17.98 2.23 -5.79
N ALA A 29 16.84 1.64 -6.15
CA ALA A 29 15.64 2.39 -6.51
C ALA A 29 15.10 3.20 -5.32
N ARG A 30 15.18 2.68 -4.08
CA ARG A 30 14.79 3.42 -2.86
C ARG A 30 15.49 4.77 -2.75
N LYS A 31 16.75 4.86 -3.16
CA LYS A 31 17.54 6.10 -3.12
C LYS A 31 17.32 7.04 -4.31
N LYS A 32 16.74 6.54 -5.41
CA LYS A 32 16.71 7.25 -6.70
C LYS A 32 15.31 7.63 -7.17
N ALA A 33 14.32 6.82 -6.83
CA ALA A 33 12.94 7.01 -7.22
C ALA A 33 12.18 7.45 -5.98
N ILE A 34 12.29 8.71 -5.56
CA ILE A 34 11.71 9.22 -4.30
C ILE A 34 10.39 9.97 -4.52
N SER A 35 10.02 10.19 -5.78
CA SER A 35 8.83 10.93 -6.19
C SER A 35 8.26 10.36 -7.49
N PRO A 36 6.99 10.66 -7.85
CA PRO A 36 6.41 10.27 -9.13
C PRO A 36 7.24 10.72 -10.35
N GLU A 37 7.86 11.90 -10.27
CA GLU A 37 8.70 12.46 -11.34
C GLU A 37 10.03 11.71 -11.51
N THR A 38 10.57 11.19 -10.40
CA THR A 38 11.80 10.38 -10.40
C THR A 38 11.52 8.89 -10.53
N ALA A 39 10.27 8.52 -10.83
CA ALA A 39 9.84 7.13 -10.89
C ALA A 39 10.63 6.33 -11.94
N VAL A 40 11.03 5.12 -11.56
CA VAL A 40 11.84 4.23 -12.38
C VAL A 40 10.93 3.23 -13.10
N PRO A 41 11.18 2.91 -14.38
CA PRO A 41 10.38 1.91 -15.08
C PRO A 41 10.41 0.55 -14.40
N LEU A 42 9.26 -0.12 -14.36
CA LEU A 42 9.08 -1.44 -13.78
C LEU A 42 8.15 -2.29 -14.67
N ALA A 43 8.55 -3.53 -14.92
CA ALA A 43 7.71 -4.55 -15.54
C ALA A 43 7.53 -5.73 -14.57
N LEU A 44 6.27 -6.13 -14.37
CA LEU A 44 5.88 -7.25 -13.53
C LEU A 44 5.18 -8.31 -14.39
N ILE A 45 5.60 -9.56 -14.23
CA ILE A 45 4.95 -10.75 -14.78
C ILE A 45 4.63 -11.68 -13.60
N ILE A 46 3.37 -12.07 -13.40
CA ILE A 46 2.97 -12.84 -12.22
C ILE A 46 3.44 -14.30 -12.27
N ASP A 47 3.36 -14.93 -13.44
CA ASP A 47 3.63 -16.35 -13.63
C ASP A 47 4.78 -16.52 -14.65
N HIS A 48 5.98 -16.15 -14.23
CA HIS A 48 7.19 -16.38 -15.03
C HIS A 48 7.81 -17.72 -14.66
N GLN A 49 8.17 -18.50 -15.67
CA GLN A 49 8.82 -19.79 -15.50
C GLN A 49 10.34 -19.60 -15.37
N PHE A 50 10.88 -19.88 -14.19
CA PHE A 50 12.30 -19.94 -13.88
C PHE A 50 12.75 -21.41 -13.85
N GLY A 51 13.04 -21.99 -15.01
CA GLY A 51 13.32 -23.43 -15.13
C GLY A 51 12.08 -24.28 -14.81
N GLU A 52 12.15 -25.09 -13.76
CA GLU A 52 11.02 -25.93 -13.30
C GLU A 52 10.06 -25.18 -12.35
N GLU A 53 10.47 -24.05 -11.80
CA GLU A 53 9.66 -23.27 -10.86
C GLU A 53 8.92 -22.11 -11.53
N THR A 54 7.69 -21.83 -11.10
CA THR A 54 6.93 -20.64 -11.54
C THR A 54 6.87 -19.60 -10.42
N ALA A 55 7.27 -18.37 -10.71
CA ALA A 55 7.23 -17.27 -9.75
C ALA A 55 7.11 -15.89 -10.42
N PRO A 56 6.76 -14.84 -9.67
CA PRO A 56 6.69 -13.50 -10.22
C PRO A 56 8.07 -12.96 -10.63
N LEU A 57 8.15 -12.40 -11.83
CA LEU A 57 9.32 -11.68 -12.34
C LEU A 57 9.10 -10.17 -12.24
N ILE A 58 10.03 -9.46 -11.60
CA ILE A 58 10.06 -8.00 -11.53
C ILE A 58 11.34 -7.49 -12.19
N LEU A 59 11.19 -6.71 -13.26
CA LEU A 59 12.29 -6.06 -13.94
C LEU A 59 12.24 -4.56 -13.62
N LEU A 60 13.32 -4.04 -13.05
CA LEU A 60 13.42 -2.66 -12.60
C LEU A 60 14.54 -1.94 -13.34
N GLY A 61 14.21 -0.83 -13.99
CA GLY A 61 15.16 0.01 -14.70
C GLY A 61 14.78 0.27 -16.16
N SER A 62 15.59 1.10 -16.82
CA SER A 62 15.44 1.45 -18.22
C SER A 62 15.61 0.20 -19.09
N PHE A 63 14.56 -0.15 -19.84
CA PHE A 63 14.55 -1.27 -20.77
C PHE A 63 15.25 -0.91 -22.09
N THR A 64 16.24 -1.71 -22.48
CA THR A 64 16.86 -1.65 -23.81
C THR A 64 15.86 -2.06 -24.91
N THR A 65 16.23 -1.85 -26.17
CA THR A 65 15.39 -2.23 -27.32
C THR A 65 15.01 -3.71 -27.29
N ASP A 66 15.94 -4.60 -26.95
CA ASP A 66 15.69 -6.05 -26.87
C ASP A 66 14.71 -6.40 -25.75
N TRP A 67 14.88 -5.80 -24.57
CA TRP A 67 13.93 -5.94 -23.47
C TRP A 67 12.54 -5.43 -23.85
N ARG A 68 12.44 -4.30 -24.56
CA ARG A 68 11.15 -3.78 -25.03
C ARG A 68 10.48 -4.72 -26.03
N LYS A 69 11.23 -5.31 -26.96
CA LYS A 69 10.71 -6.31 -27.92
C LYS A 69 10.18 -7.54 -27.18
N TRP A 70 11.00 -8.13 -26.31
CA TRP A 70 10.59 -9.29 -25.52
C TRP A 70 9.37 -9.02 -24.63
N LEU A 71 9.32 -7.86 -23.96
CA LEU A 71 8.17 -7.45 -23.16
C LEU A 71 6.91 -7.26 -24.01
N LYS A 72 7.02 -6.73 -25.23
CA LYS A 72 5.89 -6.63 -26.17
C LYS A 72 5.36 -8.01 -26.55
N ASP A 73 6.24 -8.97 -26.84
CA ASP A 73 5.84 -10.32 -27.24
C ASP A 73 5.23 -11.11 -26.08
N LYS A 74 5.80 -10.98 -24.87
CA LYS A 74 5.17 -11.49 -23.64
C LYS A 74 3.83 -10.81 -23.34
N PHE A 75 3.72 -9.51 -23.59
CA PHE A 75 2.46 -8.79 -23.36
C PHE A 75 1.35 -9.26 -24.30
N LYS A 76 1.66 -9.55 -25.58
CA LYS A 76 0.70 -10.12 -26.54
C LYS A 76 0.13 -11.45 -26.06
N SER A 77 0.97 -12.32 -25.52
CA SER A 77 0.57 -13.66 -25.05
C SER A 77 -0.03 -13.67 -23.64
N GLN A 78 0.35 -12.73 -22.76
CA GLN A 78 0.05 -12.77 -21.33
C GLN A 78 -0.46 -11.43 -20.74
N LYS A 79 -1.19 -10.63 -21.53
CA LYS A 79 -1.71 -9.29 -21.13
C LYS A 79 -2.40 -9.26 -19.75
N LYS A 80 -3.13 -10.32 -19.39
CA LYS A 80 -3.87 -10.43 -18.11
C LYS A 80 -2.99 -10.81 -16.90
N LEU A 81 -1.73 -11.19 -17.14
CA LEU A 81 -0.76 -11.65 -16.14
C LEU A 81 0.44 -10.72 -16.02
N MET A 82 0.43 -9.60 -16.75
CA MET A 82 1.55 -8.69 -16.86
C MET A 82 1.11 -7.23 -16.66
N ALA A 83 1.98 -6.44 -16.02
CA ALA A 83 1.84 -5.00 -15.90
C ALA A 83 3.19 -4.32 -16.16
N ILE A 84 3.18 -3.24 -16.92
CA ILE A 84 4.32 -2.36 -17.18
C ILE A 84 3.93 -0.97 -16.69
N GLY A 85 4.85 -0.29 -16.04
CA GLY A 85 4.64 1.07 -15.57
C GLY A 85 5.88 1.65 -14.94
N LYS A 86 5.67 2.57 -14.00
CA LYS A 86 6.74 3.23 -13.25
C LYS A 86 6.57 2.99 -11.75
N VAL A 87 7.66 3.03 -11.00
CA VAL A 87 7.65 2.85 -9.56
C VAL A 87 8.45 3.93 -8.85
N TYR A 88 7.95 4.43 -7.74
CA TYR A 88 8.66 5.34 -6.83
C TYR A 88 8.51 4.89 -5.38
N TRP A 89 9.43 5.26 -4.52
CA TRP A 89 9.44 5.01 -3.09
C TRP A 89 8.77 6.18 -2.38
N SER A 90 7.91 5.86 -1.42
CA SER A 90 7.34 6.81 -0.47
C SER A 90 7.93 6.51 0.90
N GLU A 91 8.60 7.50 1.48
CA GLU A 91 9.12 7.41 2.84
C GLU A 91 7.98 7.33 3.86
N GLU A 92 6.90 8.08 3.65
CA GLU A 92 5.73 8.13 4.53
C GLU A 92 5.09 6.76 4.76
N LYS A 93 4.97 5.93 3.71
CA LYS A 93 4.39 4.58 3.82
C LYS A 93 5.41 3.45 3.81
N GLU A 94 6.69 3.81 3.85
CA GLU A 94 7.83 2.88 3.69
C GLU A 94 7.58 1.84 2.58
N SER A 95 7.08 2.29 1.43
CA SER A 95 6.60 1.39 0.37
C SER A 95 6.90 1.95 -1.01
N PHE A 96 7.09 1.04 -1.96
CA PHE A 96 7.13 1.39 -3.38
C PHE A 96 5.71 1.54 -3.92
N TYR A 97 5.45 2.59 -4.66
CA TYR A 97 4.21 2.89 -5.35
C TYR A 97 4.37 2.64 -6.85
N PHE A 98 3.54 1.76 -7.38
CA PHE A 98 3.53 1.44 -8.80
C PHE A 98 2.40 2.17 -9.53
N LEU A 99 2.78 2.86 -10.60
CA LEU A 99 1.95 3.60 -11.54
C LEU A 99 1.86 2.76 -12.82
N PRO A 100 0.76 2.01 -13.03
CA PRO A 100 0.61 1.18 -14.23
C PRO A 100 0.42 2.05 -15.47
N GLU A 101 1.18 1.77 -16.52
CA GLU A 101 1.03 2.42 -17.84
C GLU A 101 0.37 1.48 -18.86
N LYS A 102 0.70 0.18 -18.81
CA LYS A 102 0.19 -0.85 -19.73
C LYS A 102 -0.03 -2.17 -19.01
N GLY A 103 -1.16 -2.83 -19.23
CA GLY A 103 -1.46 -4.15 -18.65
C GLY A 103 -2.92 -4.37 -18.36
N GLY A 104 -3.32 -5.64 -18.24
CA GLY A 104 -4.66 -6.06 -17.81
C GLY A 104 -4.68 -6.61 -16.39
N LEU A 105 -3.60 -6.39 -15.62
CA LEU A 105 -3.45 -6.95 -14.28
C LEU A 105 -4.32 -6.19 -13.28
N THR A 106 -5.22 -6.89 -12.59
CA THR A 106 -6.05 -6.26 -11.56
C THR A 106 -5.23 -5.92 -10.31
N GLN A 107 -5.64 -4.88 -9.57
CA GLN A 107 -4.99 -4.43 -8.34
C GLN A 107 -4.77 -5.57 -7.34
N THR A 108 -5.76 -6.45 -7.20
CA THR A 108 -5.74 -7.62 -6.31
C THR A 108 -4.69 -8.66 -6.72
N LYS A 109 -4.54 -8.95 -8.01
CA LYS A 109 -3.59 -9.96 -8.51
C LYS A 109 -2.15 -9.49 -8.31
N TYR A 110 -1.89 -8.21 -8.54
CA TYR A 110 -0.61 -7.59 -8.26
C TYR A 110 -0.25 -7.61 -6.78
N GLN A 111 -1.17 -7.21 -5.89
CA GLN A 111 -0.90 -7.22 -4.45
C GLN A 111 -0.59 -8.63 -3.95
N LYS A 112 -1.23 -9.67 -4.52
CA LYS A 112 -0.89 -11.07 -4.23
C LYS A 112 0.52 -11.42 -4.73
N ALA A 113 0.89 -11.04 -5.95
CA ALA A 113 2.22 -11.26 -6.51
C ALA A 113 3.30 -10.50 -5.72
N ALA A 114 3.06 -9.23 -5.42
CA ALA A 114 3.89 -8.38 -4.58
C ALA A 114 4.10 -9.04 -3.21
N LYS A 115 3.03 -9.43 -2.48
CA LYS A 115 3.15 -10.13 -1.18
C LYS A 115 3.97 -11.42 -1.25
N LYS A 116 3.80 -12.24 -2.31
CA LYS A 116 4.62 -13.45 -2.52
C LYS A 116 6.11 -13.09 -2.62
N MET A 117 6.42 -12.01 -3.33
CA MET A 117 7.78 -11.50 -3.48
C MET A 117 8.27 -10.76 -2.23
N SER A 118 7.42 -10.06 -1.49
CA SER A 118 7.77 -9.36 -0.24
C SER A 118 8.23 -10.33 0.82
N LYS A 119 7.60 -11.51 0.93
CA LYS A 119 8.05 -12.57 1.83
C LYS A 119 9.47 -13.07 1.49
N LYS A 120 9.86 -13.06 0.22
CA LYS A 120 11.18 -13.52 -0.24
C LYS A 120 12.24 -12.41 -0.34
N ALA A 121 11.84 -11.16 -0.59
CA ALA A 121 12.72 -10.04 -0.94
C ALA A 121 12.54 -8.77 -0.08
N ALA A 122 11.62 -8.77 0.91
CA ALA A 122 11.27 -7.63 1.78
C ALA A 122 10.89 -6.35 1.00
N PHE A 123 9.90 -6.48 0.12
CA PHE A 123 9.48 -5.41 -0.79
C PHE A 123 7.99 -5.06 -0.63
N PRO A 124 7.62 -4.11 0.23
CA PRO A 124 6.25 -3.61 0.30
C PRO A 124 5.97 -2.75 -0.95
N LEU A 125 5.08 -3.24 -1.80
CA LEU A 125 4.70 -2.62 -3.07
C LEU A 125 3.20 -2.34 -3.06
N LEU A 126 2.84 -1.07 -3.19
CA LEU A 126 1.48 -0.56 -3.24
C LEU A 126 1.19 -0.08 -4.66
N PHE A 127 -0.06 -0.23 -5.09
CA PHE A 127 -0.52 0.47 -6.28
C PHE A 127 -0.80 1.92 -5.92
N ALA A 128 -0.28 2.85 -6.71
CA ALA A 128 -0.80 4.21 -6.68
C ALA A 128 -2.28 4.15 -7.10
N ALA A 129 -3.15 4.75 -6.30
CA ALA A 129 -4.49 5.06 -6.78
C ALA A 129 -4.34 5.93 -8.03
N PRO A 130 -5.20 5.77 -9.06
CA PRO A 130 -5.11 6.57 -10.27
C PRO A 130 -5.06 8.06 -9.88
N LEU A 131 -4.02 8.74 -10.35
CA LEU A 131 -3.91 10.19 -10.20
C LEU A 131 -5.12 10.84 -10.91
N PRO A 132 -5.72 11.90 -10.36
CA PRO A 132 -6.97 12.46 -10.91
C PRO A 132 -6.86 13.12 -12.29
N ASN A 133 -5.68 13.18 -12.91
CA ASN A 133 -5.39 14.03 -14.07
C ASN A 133 -4.63 13.31 -15.21
N GLU A 134 -5.03 12.10 -15.58
CA GLU A 134 -4.71 11.57 -16.91
C GLU A 134 -5.99 11.12 -17.60
N PRO A 135 -6.30 11.62 -18.81
CA PRO A 135 -7.47 11.19 -19.55
C PRO A 135 -7.27 9.71 -19.91
N GLN A 136 -8.17 8.86 -19.43
CA GLN A 136 -8.32 7.52 -19.96
C GLN A 136 -8.89 7.65 -21.38
N THR A 137 -8.03 7.52 -22.38
CA THR A 137 -8.47 7.32 -23.76
C THR A 137 -8.85 5.85 -23.92
N GLU A 138 -10.13 5.54 -23.79
CA GLU A 138 -10.74 4.44 -24.53
C GLU A 138 -11.18 5.04 -25.87
N ASP A 139 -10.55 4.66 -26.99
CA ASP A 139 -11.23 3.83 -27.98
C ASP A 139 -10.30 3.35 -29.10
N ASN A 140 -10.78 2.30 -29.77
CA ASN A 140 -10.18 1.61 -30.91
C ASN A 140 -10.06 2.45 -32.19
N ASP A 141 -9.18 1.94 -33.05
CA ASP A 141 -9.11 2.06 -34.52
C ASP A 141 -8.23 3.12 -35.21
N ALA A 142 -7.71 2.62 -36.33
CA ALA A 142 -6.62 3.04 -37.21
C ALA A 142 -6.61 4.51 -37.68
N ALA A 143 -5.40 5.05 -37.89
CA ALA A 143 -4.85 5.38 -39.21
C ALA A 143 -3.53 6.15 -39.09
N ASP A 144 -2.74 6.01 -40.15
CA ASP A 144 -1.43 6.58 -40.45
C ASP A 144 -1.45 8.12 -40.62
N VAL A 145 -0.26 8.69 -40.84
CA VAL A 145 0.07 10.00 -41.44
C VAL A 145 0.78 11.04 -40.53
N GLU A 146 1.87 11.53 -41.10
CA GLU A 146 2.91 12.46 -40.67
C GLU A 146 2.48 13.94 -40.46
N THR A 147 3.43 14.67 -39.85
CA THR A 147 3.83 16.08 -40.06
C THR A 147 3.13 17.24 -39.33
N SER A 148 4.00 17.96 -38.61
CA SER A 148 4.19 19.43 -38.61
C SER A 148 3.52 20.34 -37.57
N GLU A 149 4.43 21.05 -36.89
CA GLU A 149 4.43 22.47 -36.52
C GLU A 149 3.59 23.03 -35.36
N THR A 150 4.34 23.59 -34.41
CA THR A 150 4.03 24.66 -33.44
C THR A 150 3.41 25.91 -34.12
N PRO A 151 2.64 26.75 -33.41
CA PRO A 151 3.27 27.84 -32.65
C PRO A 151 2.61 28.21 -31.31
N SER A 152 3.38 28.98 -30.53
CA SER A 152 3.06 29.60 -29.23
C SER A 152 1.96 30.68 -29.34
N PRO A 153 1.30 31.06 -28.22
CA PRO A 153 1.56 32.40 -27.70
C PRO A 153 1.67 32.51 -26.17
N GLN A 154 2.17 33.69 -25.76
CA GLN A 154 2.73 34.09 -24.47
C GLN A 154 1.70 34.46 -23.37
N THR A 155 2.14 34.22 -22.12
CA THR A 155 1.94 34.98 -20.85
C THR A 155 0.58 35.56 -20.44
N THR A 156 0.12 35.19 -19.25
CA THR A 156 -0.12 36.12 -18.11
C THR A 156 -0.29 35.36 -16.77
N SER A 157 0.50 35.80 -15.77
CA SER A 157 0.13 35.92 -14.34
C SER A 157 -0.19 34.67 -13.48
N SER A 158 0.83 34.31 -12.68
CA SER A 158 0.95 33.67 -11.34
C SER A 158 -0.30 33.46 -10.42
N PRO A 159 -0.13 32.88 -9.21
CA PRO A 159 0.07 31.47 -8.90
C PRO A 159 -1.01 31.01 -7.89
N ASN A 160 -1.75 29.92 -8.13
CA ASN A 160 -2.59 29.35 -7.06
C ASN A 160 -1.98 28.05 -6.53
N SER A 161 -1.23 28.23 -5.44
CA SER A 161 -1.03 27.25 -4.38
C SER A 161 -2.29 26.42 -4.19
N THR A 162 -2.28 25.17 -4.64
CA THR A 162 -3.23 24.20 -4.09
C THR A 162 -2.56 23.63 -2.87
N ALA A 163 -2.74 24.34 -1.75
CA ALA A 163 -2.56 23.75 -0.44
C ALA A 163 -3.40 22.47 -0.42
N GLU A 164 -2.75 21.31 -0.33
CA GLU A 164 -3.39 20.14 0.25
C GLU A 164 -3.71 20.52 1.69
N GLU A 165 -4.90 21.07 1.89
CA GLU A 165 -5.51 21.16 3.21
C GLU A 165 -5.57 19.72 3.73
N ALA A 166 -4.63 19.42 4.63
CA ALA A 166 -4.73 18.33 5.58
C ALA A 166 -6.02 18.58 6.37
N SER A 167 -7.12 18.11 5.81
CA SER A 167 -8.44 18.20 6.42
C SER A 167 -8.35 17.39 7.70
N ALA A 168 -8.45 18.10 8.83
CA ALA A 168 -8.53 17.48 10.14
C ALA A 168 -9.57 16.35 10.11
N PRO A 169 -9.34 15.23 10.82
CA PRO A 169 -10.30 14.15 10.87
C PRO A 169 -11.66 14.70 11.31
N LEU A 170 -12.67 14.56 10.46
CA LEU A 170 -14.03 15.02 10.76
C LEU A 170 -14.51 14.34 12.04
N SER A 171 -15.17 15.09 12.90
CA SER A 171 -15.81 14.54 14.07
C SER A 171 -16.89 13.52 13.67
N LYS A 172 -17.23 12.61 14.59
CA LYS A 172 -18.28 11.60 14.36
C LYS A 172 -19.62 12.25 13.97
N ALA A 173 -19.91 13.43 14.50
CA ALA A 173 -21.12 14.19 14.21
C ALA A 173 -21.12 14.71 12.76
N GLU A 174 -20.01 15.34 12.34
CA GLU A 174 -19.85 15.87 10.98
C GLU A 174 -19.85 14.75 9.93
N PHE A 175 -19.14 13.65 10.19
CA PHE A 175 -19.17 12.46 9.33
C PHE A 175 -20.60 11.95 9.12
N SER A 176 -21.37 11.84 10.21
CA SER A 176 -22.74 11.33 10.16
C SER A 176 -23.68 12.27 9.41
N GLN A 177 -23.46 13.58 9.49
CA GLN A 177 -24.25 14.58 8.80
C GLN A 177 -23.95 14.59 7.30
N ILE A 178 -22.67 14.61 6.92
CA ILE A 178 -22.23 14.55 5.50
C ILE A 178 -22.68 13.24 4.87
N PHE A 179 -22.53 12.11 5.57
CA PHE A 179 -23.00 10.81 5.08
C PHE A 179 -24.51 10.80 4.82
N ARG A 180 -25.32 11.30 5.76
CA ARG A 180 -26.78 11.39 5.58
C ARG A 180 -27.16 12.27 4.39
N LYS A 181 -26.49 13.42 4.26
CA LYS A 181 -26.68 14.36 3.13
C LYS A 181 -26.33 13.70 1.79
N CYS A 182 -25.18 13.05 1.70
CA CYS A 182 -24.77 12.29 0.51
C CYS A 182 -25.82 11.23 0.13
N VAL A 183 -26.32 10.46 1.11
CA VAL A 183 -27.32 9.41 0.87
C VAL A 183 -28.67 9.99 0.43
N SER A 184 -29.12 11.10 1.01
CA SER A 184 -30.37 11.75 0.58
C SER A 184 -30.26 12.28 -0.86
N THR A 185 -29.18 12.98 -1.18
CA THR A 185 -28.97 13.54 -2.54
C THR A 185 -28.83 12.44 -3.58
N LEU A 186 -28.15 11.32 -3.26
CA LEU A 186 -28.09 10.16 -4.17
C LEU A 186 -29.46 9.52 -4.40
N LYS A 187 -30.34 9.50 -3.40
CA LYS A 187 -31.72 9.00 -3.57
C LYS A 187 -32.55 9.92 -4.46
N GLU A 188 -32.38 11.23 -4.34
CA GLU A 188 -33.04 12.23 -5.18
C GLU A 188 -32.56 12.12 -6.63
N LEU A 189 -31.24 12.11 -6.85
CA LEU A 189 -30.63 11.93 -8.17
C LEU A 189 -31.05 10.62 -8.84
N ARG A 190 -31.23 9.55 -8.06
CA ARG A 190 -31.77 8.29 -8.59
C ARG A 190 -33.20 8.44 -9.08
N LYS A 191 -34.06 9.18 -8.37
CA LYS A 191 -35.43 9.45 -8.81
C LYS A 191 -35.44 10.33 -10.05
N GLU A 192 -34.59 11.36 -10.10
CA GLU A 192 -34.44 12.24 -11.26
C GLU A 192 -33.94 11.48 -12.50
N ALA A 193 -32.95 10.59 -12.35
CA ALA A 193 -32.48 9.72 -13.42
C ALA A 193 -33.59 8.79 -13.95
N GLN A 194 -34.42 8.28 -13.03
CA GLN A 194 -35.55 7.40 -13.37
C GLN A 194 -36.67 8.17 -14.09
N ALA A 195 -36.92 9.43 -13.71
CA ALA A 195 -37.84 10.33 -14.39
C ALA A 195 -37.31 10.78 -15.76
N ALA A 196 -36.00 11.04 -15.88
CA ALA A 196 -35.34 11.43 -17.12
C ALA A 196 -35.40 10.34 -18.20
N LYS A 197 -35.55 9.07 -17.81
CA LYS A 197 -35.67 7.94 -18.73
C LYS A 197 -36.95 7.99 -19.60
N ASN A 198 -38.00 8.66 -19.12
CA ASN A 198 -39.31 8.74 -19.77
C ASN A 198 -39.53 10.07 -20.53
N LYS A 199 -38.49 10.92 -20.64
CA LYS A 199 -38.56 12.22 -21.32
C LYS A 199 -38.13 12.14 -22.79
N PRO A 200 -38.57 13.07 -23.65
CA PRO A 200 -38.07 13.20 -25.02
C PRO A 200 -36.54 13.46 -25.04
N LYS A 201 -35.87 13.08 -26.14
CA LYS A 201 -34.40 13.01 -26.25
C LYS A 201 -33.65 14.28 -25.82
N GLU A 202 -34.13 15.47 -26.18
CA GLU A 202 -33.48 16.73 -25.84
C GLU A 202 -33.57 17.05 -24.34
N GLU A 203 -34.73 16.83 -23.73
CA GLU A 203 -34.92 16.98 -22.29
C GLU A 203 -34.19 15.91 -21.49
N GLN A 204 -34.03 14.71 -22.07
CA GLN A 204 -33.26 13.62 -21.48
C GLN A 204 -31.77 13.99 -21.37
N LEU A 205 -31.17 14.56 -22.43
CA LEU A 205 -29.78 15.04 -22.41
C LEU A 205 -29.56 16.13 -21.35
N ASN A 206 -30.46 17.11 -21.28
CA ASN A 206 -30.39 18.18 -20.28
C ASN A 206 -30.56 17.64 -18.84
N ALA A 207 -31.47 16.67 -18.64
CA ALA A 207 -31.64 16.03 -17.34
C ALA A 207 -30.40 15.22 -16.91
N TRP A 208 -29.79 14.47 -17.84
CA TRP A 208 -28.55 13.74 -17.56
C TRP A 208 -27.36 14.68 -17.30
N ALA A 209 -27.27 15.80 -18.00
CA ALA A 209 -26.24 16.81 -17.74
C ALA A 209 -26.37 17.39 -16.32
N ASN A 210 -27.58 17.75 -15.90
CA ASN A 210 -27.84 18.24 -14.54
C ASN A 210 -27.48 17.20 -13.47
N ILE A 211 -27.87 15.94 -13.66
CA ILE A 211 -27.51 14.83 -12.77
C ILE A 211 -25.98 14.67 -12.69
N PHE A 212 -25.29 14.76 -13.83
CA PHE A 212 -23.83 14.64 -13.88
C PHE A 212 -23.13 15.77 -13.11
N PHE A 213 -23.60 17.02 -13.24
CA PHE A 213 -23.04 18.16 -12.51
C PHE A 213 -23.25 18.03 -10.99
N GLN A 214 -24.39 17.50 -10.55
CA GLN A 214 -24.66 17.27 -9.14
C GLN A 214 -23.88 16.07 -8.56
N LEU A 215 -23.50 15.08 -9.38
CA LEU A 215 -22.68 13.93 -8.95
C LEU A 215 -21.22 14.29 -8.65
N ARG A 216 -20.64 15.28 -9.35
CA ARG A 216 -19.24 15.70 -9.15
C ARG A 216 -18.89 16.12 -7.71
N PRO A 217 -19.62 17.03 -7.05
CA PRO A 217 -19.31 17.42 -5.67
C PRO A 217 -19.51 16.24 -4.70
N LEU A 218 -20.55 15.43 -4.90
CA LEU A 218 -20.79 14.21 -4.10
C LEU A 218 -19.64 13.22 -4.19
N GLN A 219 -19.02 13.06 -5.37
CA GLN A 219 -17.89 12.15 -5.55
C GLN A 219 -16.69 12.55 -4.67
N LYS A 220 -16.44 13.85 -4.50
CA LYS A 220 -15.39 14.35 -3.61
C LYS A 220 -15.71 14.04 -2.15
N GLU A 221 -16.94 14.30 -1.71
CA GLU A 221 -17.41 14.01 -0.35
C GLU A 221 -17.34 12.50 -0.03
N VAL A 222 -17.81 11.65 -0.94
CA VAL A 222 -17.76 10.18 -0.78
C VAL A 222 -16.30 9.68 -0.69
N LYS A 223 -15.39 10.25 -1.48
CA LYS A 223 -13.95 9.89 -1.41
C LYS A 223 -13.35 10.29 -0.06
N LEU A 224 -13.74 11.43 0.49
CA LEU A 224 -13.30 11.88 1.81
C LEU A 224 -13.85 10.96 2.92
N LEU A 225 -15.15 10.63 2.88
CA LEU A 225 -15.77 9.69 3.81
C LEU A 225 -15.09 8.30 3.76
N GLY A 226 -14.73 7.82 2.56
CA GLY A 226 -14.02 6.57 2.38
C GLY A 226 -12.63 6.55 3.03
N LYS A 227 -11.86 7.63 2.89
CA LYS A 227 -10.55 7.78 3.56
C LYS A 227 -10.70 7.75 5.09
N GLN A 228 -11.69 8.46 5.62
CA GLN A 228 -11.93 8.51 7.06
C GLN A 228 -12.42 7.16 7.61
N GLN A 229 -13.27 6.45 6.88
CA GLN A 229 -13.69 5.12 7.29
C GLN A 229 -12.52 4.13 7.37
N LEU A 230 -11.55 4.24 6.46
CA LEU A 230 -10.31 3.46 6.50
C LEU A 230 -9.49 3.79 7.76
N ALA A 231 -9.28 5.08 8.03
CA ALA A 231 -8.55 5.54 9.22
C ALA A 231 -9.21 5.08 10.54
N ILE A 232 -10.55 5.08 10.60
CA ILE A 232 -11.31 4.55 11.75
C ILE A 232 -11.04 3.04 11.92
N LYS A 233 -11.05 2.26 10.83
CA LYS A 233 -10.75 0.82 10.90
C LYS A 233 -9.33 0.54 11.38
N GLU A 234 -8.35 1.29 10.88
CA GLU A 234 -6.95 1.19 11.33
C GLU A 234 -6.82 1.52 12.82
N THR A 235 -7.49 2.58 13.28
CA THR A 235 -7.52 2.97 14.70
C THR A 235 -8.15 1.88 15.58
N GLN A 236 -9.24 1.26 15.12
CA GLN A 236 -9.87 0.14 15.84
C GLN A 236 -8.95 -1.07 15.93
N GLN A 237 -8.21 -1.38 14.86
CA GLN A 237 -7.24 -2.46 14.84
C GLN A 237 -6.08 -2.20 15.82
N LEU A 238 -5.55 -0.96 15.85
CA LEU A 238 -4.53 -0.54 16.81
C LEU A 238 -5.02 -0.65 18.25
N LYS A 239 -6.27 -0.23 18.53
CA LYS A 239 -6.87 -0.36 19.86
C LYS A 239 -6.94 -1.83 20.31
N LEU A 240 -7.28 -2.74 19.40
CA LEU A 240 -7.36 -4.17 19.69
C LEU A 240 -5.97 -4.77 19.96
N GLN A 241 -4.96 -4.40 19.17
CA GLN A 241 -3.56 -4.79 19.39
C GLN A 241 -3.03 -4.28 20.73
N LEU A 242 -3.32 -3.02 21.07
CA LEU A 242 -2.95 -2.43 22.35
C LEU A 242 -3.57 -3.20 23.52
N HIS A 243 -4.85 -3.58 23.40
CA HIS A 243 -5.54 -4.35 24.43
C HIS A 243 -4.90 -5.75 24.64
N GLN A 244 -4.50 -6.41 23.55
CA GLN A 244 -3.77 -7.68 23.63
C GLN A 244 -2.39 -7.52 24.27
N LEU A 245 -1.66 -6.45 23.96
CA LEU A 245 -0.37 -6.16 24.60
C LEU A 245 -0.51 -5.90 26.10
N ILE A 246 -1.51 -5.12 26.50
CA ILE A 246 -1.81 -4.88 27.93
C ILE A 246 -2.08 -6.20 28.65
N LYS A 247 -2.88 -7.09 28.05
CA LYS A 247 -3.16 -8.40 28.63
C LYS A 247 -1.89 -9.24 28.83
N ARG A 248 -1.03 -9.32 27.80
CA ARG A 248 0.26 -10.03 27.90
C ARG A 248 1.18 -9.44 28.96
N LEU A 249 1.23 -8.11 29.08
CA LEU A 249 2.01 -7.44 30.12
C LEU A 249 1.49 -7.75 31.52
N GLN A 250 0.16 -7.84 31.69
CA GLN A 250 -0.44 -8.24 32.96
C GLN A 250 -0.11 -9.69 33.33
N GLU A 251 -0.18 -10.61 32.36
CA GLU A 251 0.23 -12.01 32.54
C GLU A 251 1.71 -12.10 32.95
N HIS A 252 2.61 -11.42 32.21
CA HIS A 252 4.04 -11.41 32.51
C HIS A 252 4.34 -10.78 33.89
N LYS A 253 3.60 -9.73 34.28
CA LYS A 253 3.71 -9.13 35.61
C LYS A 253 3.32 -10.14 36.70
N ALA A 254 2.24 -10.89 36.50
CA ALA A 254 1.80 -11.91 37.45
C ALA A 254 2.82 -13.04 37.59
N ASP A 255 3.42 -13.47 36.47
CA ASP A 255 4.46 -14.51 36.48
C ASP A 255 5.73 -14.04 37.18
N LEU A 256 6.18 -12.80 36.94
CA LEU A 256 7.29 -12.20 37.67
C LEU A 256 7.02 -12.12 39.18
N GLN A 257 5.79 -11.74 39.58
CA GLN A 257 5.42 -11.71 41.00
C GLN A 257 5.47 -13.10 41.63
N LYS A 258 5.04 -14.15 40.91
CA LYS A 258 5.18 -15.54 41.36
C LYS A 258 6.64 -15.95 41.50
N HIS A 259 7.49 -15.62 40.52
CA HIS A 259 8.92 -15.91 40.58
C HIS A 259 9.60 -15.22 41.77
N ILE A 260 9.33 -13.93 41.99
CA ILE A 260 9.85 -13.18 43.15
C ILE A 260 9.40 -13.83 44.46
N LYS A 261 8.12 -14.25 44.56
CA LYS A 261 7.61 -14.94 45.74
C LYS A 261 8.30 -16.28 45.98
N ALA A 262 8.52 -17.06 44.93
CA ALA A 262 9.23 -18.34 45.01
C ALA A 262 10.70 -18.15 45.45
N GLN A 263 11.41 -17.16 44.89
CA GLN A 263 12.78 -16.83 45.29
C GLN A 263 12.86 -16.36 46.75
N LYS A 264 11.91 -15.53 47.21
CA LYS A 264 11.82 -15.14 48.62
C LYS A 264 11.61 -16.35 49.54
N GLN A 265 10.78 -17.31 49.14
CA GLN A 265 10.56 -18.54 49.91
C GLN A 265 11.82 -19.41 49.98
N GLN A 266 12.52 -19.60 48.85
CA GLN A 266 13.79 -20.33 48.81
C GLN A 266 14.86 -19.66 49.68
N LEU A 267 14.98 -18.32 49.60
CA LEU A 267 15.92 -17.57 50.43
C LEU A 267 15.62 -17.77 51.93
N ASN A 268 14.35 -17.69 52.32
CA ASN A 268 13.95 -17.90 53.71
C ASN A 268 14.25 -19.34 54.17
N GLN A 269 14.03 -20.35 53.33
CA GLN A 269 14.40 -21.74 53.63
C GLN A 269 15.90 -21.89 53.88
N MET A 270 16.73 -21.36 52.98
CA MET A 270 18.19 -21.39 53.15
C MET A 270 18.64 -20.67 54.43
N ILE A 271 18.01 -19.55 54.77
CA ILE A 271 18.31 -18.83 56.02
C ILE A 271 17.95 -19.70 57.24
N THR A 272 16.81 -20.41 57.20
CA THR A 272 16.41 -21.33 58.28
C THR A 272 17.42 -22.46 58.42
N GLU A 273 17.81 -23.11 57.32
CA GLU A 273 18.82 -24.20 57.32
C GLU A 273 20.16 -23.72 57.89
N VAL A 274 20.64 -22.54 57.47
CA VAL A 274 21.89 -21.97 57.98
C VAL A 274 21.77 -21.63 59.47
N ASN A 275 20.63 -21.11 59.93
CA ASN A 275 20.42 -20.79 61.33
C ASN A 275 20.35 -22.04 62.22
N GLU A 276 19.78 -23.15 61.72
CA GLU A 276 19.80 -24.43 62.41
C GLU A 276 21.23 -24.95 62.54
N SER A 277 22.01 -24.92 61.46
CA SER A 277 23.43 -25.30 61.50
C SER A 277 24.25 -24.43 62.46
N LEU A 278 24.04 -23.10 62.46
CA LEU A 278 24.70 -22.20 63.40
C LEU A 278 24.35 -22.54 64.87
N LYS A 279 23.08 -22.88 65.13
CA LYS A 279 22.61 -23.27 66.46
C LYS A 279 23.30 -24.56 66.95
N GLU A 280 23.46 -25.56 66.08
CA GLU A 280 24.21 -26.78 66.40
C GLU A 280 25.67 -26.50 66.76
N HIS A 281 26.26 -25.46 66.19
CA HIS A 281 27.64 -25.03 66.44
C HIS A 281 27.75 -24.00 67.59
N GLY A 282 26.67 -23.74 68.33
CA GLY A 282 26.64 -22.79 69.46
C GLY A 282 26.78 -21.32 69.04
N ARG A 283 26.55 -20.99 67.76
CA ARG A 283 26.67 -19.63 67.20
C ARG A 283 25.30 -18.93 67.13
N PRO A 284 25.25 -17.60 67.26
CA PRO A 284 24.01 -16.85 67.15
C PRO A 284 23.44 -16.86 65.72
N PRO A 285 22.11 -16.80 65.55
CA PRO A 285 21.46 -16.82 64.25
C PRO A 285 21.65 -15.52 63.46
N LEU A 286 21.59 -15.63 62.13
CA LEU A 286 21.58 -14.52 61.19
C LEU A 286 20.28 -13.71 61.34
N LYS A 287 20.41 -12.40 61.55
CA LYS A 287 19.27 -11.47 61.60
C LYS A 287 18.83 -11.13 60.18
N THR A 288 17.60 -11.50 59.83
CA THR A 288 16.95 -10.98 58.63
C THR A 288 16.36 -9.60 58.92
N LYS A 289 16.80 -8.56 58.20
CA LYS A 289 16.01 -7.33 58.14
C LYS A 289 14.75 -7.66 57.34
N SER A 290 13.60 -7.66 58.02
CA SER A 290 12.30 -7.79 57.36
C SER A 290 12.17 -6.67 56.33
N ALA A 291 11.89 -7.02 55.07
CA ALA A 291 11.71 -6.10 53.95
C ALA A 291 10.24 -5.99 53.56
#